data_AF-G7DW03-F1
#
_entry.id   AF-G7DW03-F1
#
_cell.length_a   1.000
_cell.length_b   1.000
_cell.length_c   1.000
_cell.angle_alpha   90.00
_cell.angle_beta   90.00
_cell.angle_gamma   90.00
#
_symmetry.space_group_name_H-M   'P 1'
#
loop_
_entity.id
_entity.type
_entity.pdbx_description
1 polymer ?
#
loop_
_entity_poly.entity_id
_entity_poly.type
_entity_poly.pdbx_seq_one_letter_code
_entity_poly.pdbx_strand_id
1 'polypeptide(L)'
;MAGSAWGNAFSSSGTPHDPPLTSHGRDQAIELGQHLSVSGLKVDRLLCSPYTRCLQTAEYIIGVTGGEILVEHGLSEWYLPIRAASKGVHPRPGTAAHLSHSFTHINPDAHQSLLYPSRKGESEEALHERAKEILRLIVRQRTLEPQDRRTREDAEYFGLGRQDVLGTWTCERNGDCSFLTSGEERDWQFSYVEEYEEEGELDPSYVPSEDDKAPFSLSEGASVHEDAFSVEQALKPKL
;
A
#
# COMPACT_ATOMS: atom_id res chain seq x y z
N MET A 1 11.66 -21.64 -26.93
CA MET A 1 11.47 -20.43 -27.78
C MET A 1 10.05 -20.41 -28.29
N ALA A 2 9.16 -19.75 -27.55
CA ALA A 2 7.93 -19.06 -27.98
C ALA A 2 7.11 -18.85 -26.71
N GLY A 3 6.97 -17.58 -26.33
CA GLY A 3 6.40 -17.14 -25.06
C GLY A 3 4.94 -17.57 -24.87
N SER A 4 4.62 -18.00 -23.66
CA SER A 4 3.26 -18.02 -23.15
C SER A 4 2.79 -16.58 -23.02
N ALA A 5 2.03 -16.13 -24.01
CA ALA A 5 1.26 -14.90 -23.94
C ALA A 5 0.44 -14.92 -22.65
N TRP A 6 0.64 -13.89 -21.82
CA TRP A 6 -0.22 -13.55 -20.69
C TRP A 6 -1.60 -13.25 -21.26
N GLY A 7 -2.40 -14.30 -21.45
CA GLY A 7 -3.75 -14.18 -21.96
C GLY A 7 -4.58 -13.37 -20.99
N ASN A 8 -5.26 -12.36 -21.52
CA ASN A 8 -6.30 -11.54 -20.89
C ASN A 8 -7.20 -12.36 -19.95
N ALA A 9 -6.80 -12.53 -18.70
CA ALA A 9 -7.71 -12.82 -17.63
C ALA A 9 -8.40 -11.50 -17.32
N PHE A 10 -9.54 -11.24 -17.96
CA PHE A 10 -10.42 -10.14 -17.59
C PHE A 10 -10.64 -10.22 -16.08
N SER A 11 -10.02 -9.30 -15.34
CA SER A 11 -10.37 -9.12 -13.94
C SER A 11 -11.81 -8.64 -13.90
N SER A 12 -12.57 -9.09 -12.92
CA SER A 12 -13.89 -8.54 -12.65
C SER A 12 -13.83 -7.05 -12.27
N SER A 13 -12.65 -6.52 -11.94
CA SER A 13 -12.45 -5.10 -11.64
C SER A 13 -12.47 -4.22 -12.90
N GLY A 14 -12.21 -4.77 -14.09
CA GLY A 14 -12.09 -4.00 -15.33
C GLY A 14 -10.85 -3.08 -15.37
N THR A 15 -10.01 -3.11 -14.33
CA THR A 15 -8.75 -2.36 -14.26
C THR A 15 -7.65 -3.11 -15.02
N PRO A 16 -6.92 -2.46 -15.94
CA PRO A 16 -5.75 -3.04 -16.59
C PRO A 16 -4.71 -3.52 -15.58
N HIS A 17 -3.97 -4.58 -15.92
CA HIS A 17 -2.92 -5.14 -15.08
C HIS A 17 -3.35 -5.54 -13.65
N ASP A 18 -4.63 -5.88 -13.46
CA ASP A 18 -5.19 -6.28 -12.16
C ASP A 18 -5.71 -7.73 -12.11
N PRO A 19 -4.88 -8.75 -12.40
CA PRO A 19 -5.34 -10.13 -12.40
C PRO A 19 -5.74 -10.62 -11.00
N PRO A 20 -6.70 -11.56 -10.89
CA PRO A 20 -7.01 -12.21 -9.62
C PRO A 20 -5.94 -13.24 -9.21
N LEU A 21 -6.03 -13.73 -7.98
CA LEU A 21 -5.24 -14.86 -7.51
C LEU A 21 -5.59 -16.15 -8.28
N THR A 22 -4.55 -16.95 -8.53
CA THR A 22 -4.68 -18.36 -8.93
C THR A 22 -5.29 -19.18 -7.78
N SER A 23 -5.74 -20.41 -8.03
CA SER A 23 -6.21 -21.30 -6.96
C SER A 23 -5.13 -21.52 -5.89
N HIS A 24 -3.89 -21.77 -6.33
CA HIS A 24 -2.73 -21.92 -5.45
C HIS A 24 -2.48 -20.70 -4.56
N GLY A 25 -2.57 -19.49 -5.13
CA GLY A 25 -2.41 -18.26 -4.35
C GLY A 25 -3.50 -18.05 -3.28
N ARG A 26 -4.70 -18.61 -3.49
CA ARG A 26 -5.78 -18.58 -2.48
C ARG A 26 -5.47 -19.54 -1.34
N ASP A 27 -4.95 -20.72 -1.65
CA ASP A 27 -4.55 -21.70 -0.64
C ASP A 27 -3.44 -21.11 0.26
N GLN A 28 -2.44 -20.44 -0.33
CA GLN A 28 -1.40 -19.72 0.40
C GLN A 28 -1.97 -18.61 1.32
N ALA A 29 -2.97 -17.86 0.87
CA ALA A 29 -3.61 -16.82 1.69
C ALA A 29 -4.38 -17.42 2.88
N ILE A 30 -5.02 -18.58 2.70
CA ILE A 30 -5.68 -19.32 3.78
C ILE A 30 -4.65 -19.85 4.79
N GLU A 31 -3.54 -20.41 4.32
CA GLU A 31 -2.44 -20.89 5.19
C GLU A 31 -1.86 -19.74 6.03
N LEU A 32 -1.70 -18.55 5.45
CA LEU A 32 -1.30 -17.35 6.19
C LEU A 32 -2.33 -16.97 7.26
N GLY A 33 -3.62 -16.97 6.93
CA GLY A 33 -4.68 -16.72 7.91
C GLY A 33 -4.66 -17.71 9.08
N GLN A 34 -4.47 -19.01 8.78
CA GLN A 34 -4.34 -20.06 9.79
C GLN A 34 -3.11 -19.85 10.67
N HIS A 35 -1.96 -19.55 10.07
CA HIS A 35 -0.73 -19.26 10.81
C HIS A 35 -0.93 -18.06 11.76
N LEU A 36 -1.51 -16.97 11.28
CA LEU A 36 -1.78 -15.78 12.09
C LEU A 36 -2.70 -16.10 13.27
N SER A 37 -3.75 -16.91 13.07
CA SER A 37 -4.72 -17.26 14.12
C SER A 37 -4.11 -17.99 15.33
N VAL A 38 -2.99 -18.69 15.14
CA VAL A 38 -2.29 -19.43 16.21
C VAL A 38 -0.97 -18.77 16.62
N SER A 39 -0.55 -17.71 15.94
CA SER A 39 0.72 -17.01 16.19
C SER A 39 0.74 -16.19 17.49
N GLY A 40 -0.43 -15.89 18.05
CA GLY A 40 -0.60 -14.97 19.18
C GLY A 40 -0.59 -13.49 18.77
N LEU A 41 -0.39 -13.17 17.49
CA LEU A 41 -0.54 -11.81 16.96
C LEU A 41 -2.03 -11.46 16.86
N LYS A 42 -2.41 -10.32 17.44
CA LYS A 42 -3.77 -9.81 17.33
C LYS A 42 -3.90 -8.95 16.07
N VAL A 43 -4.54 -9.48 15.04
CA VAL A 43 -4.84 -8.75 13.81
C VAL A 43 -6.26 -8.22 13.91
N ASP A 44 -6.40 -6.92 14.15
CA ASP A 44 -7.71 -6.27 14.28
C ASP A 44 -8.22 -5.73 12.93
N ARG A 45 -7.30 -5.29 12.05
CA ARG A 45 -7.59 -4.72 10.72
C ARG A 45 -6.46 -5.04 9.75
N LEU A 46 -6.78 -5.19 8.46
CA LEU A 46 -5.79 -5.28 7.39
C LEU A 46 -5.84 -4.03 6.51
N LEU A 47 -4.74 -3.27 6.50
CA LEU A 47 -4.54 -2.19 5.54
C LEU A 47 -3.99 -2.79 4.25
N CYS A 48 -4.67 -2.56 3.13
CA CYS A 48 -4.46 -3.32 1.90
C CYS A 48 -4.40 -2.43 0.66
N SER A 49 -3.50 -2.77 -0.26
CA SER A 49 -3.48 -2.24 -1.63
C SER A 49 -4.82 -2.52 -2.35
N PRO A 50 -5.32 -1.60 -3.19
CA PRO A 50 -6.63 -1.74 -3.83
C PRO A 50 -6.65 -2.72 -5.01
N TYR A 51 -5.52 -3.35 -5.37
CA TYR A 51 -5.47 -4.35 -6.45
C TYR A 51 -6.19 -5.64 -6.05
N THR A 52 -6.91 -6.25 -6.99
CA THR A 52 -7.72 -7.46 -6.82
C THR A 52 -6.92 -8.59 -6.18
N ARG A 53 -5.68 -8.81 -6.60
CA ARG A 53 -4.80 -9.83 -6.01
C ARG A 53 -4.54 -9.60 -4.51
N CYS A 54 -4.34 -8.35 -4.10
CA CYS A 54 -4.10 -7.99 -2.71
C CYS A 54 -5.37 -8.11 -1.88
N LEU A 55 -6.49 -7.62 -2.40
CA LEU A 55 -7.80 -7.70 -1.74
C LEU A 55 -8.27 -9.15 -1.57
N GLN A 56 -8.07 -10.01 -2.57
CA GLN A 56 -8.36 -11.44 -2.43
C GLN A 56 -7.49 -12.09 -1.36
N THR A 57 -6.19 -11.80 -1.32
CA THR A 57 -5.33 -12.30 -0.23
C THR A 57 -5.87 -11.86 1.13
N ALA A 58 -6.21 -10.59 1.29
CA ALA A 58 -6.76 -10.05 2.54
C ALA A 58 -8.11 -10.68 2.92
N GLU A 59 -9.01 -10.91 1.97
CA GLU A 59 -10.30 -11.57 2.19
C GLU A 59 -10.14 -13.00 2.72
N TYR A 60 -9.22 -13.78 2.15
CA TYR A 60 -8.96 -15.14 2.63
C TYR A 60 -8.33 -15.16 4.02
N ILE A 61 -7.45 -14.19 4.34
CA ILE A 61 -6.89 -14.04 5.69
C ILE A 61 -7.99 -13.67 6.69
N ILE A 62 -8.78 -12.62 6.40
CA ILE A 62 -9.87 -12.15 7.28
C ILE A 62 -10.97 -13.21 7.44
N GLY A 63 -11.22 -14.02 6.42
CA GLY A 63 -12.13 -15.16 6.52
C GLY A 63 -11.72 -16.18 7.60
N VAL A 64 -10.43 -16.23 7.96
CA VAL A 64 -9.90 -17.08 9.03
C VAL A 64 -9.75 -16.31 10.35
N THR A 65 -9.17 -15.11 10.31
CA THR A 65 -8.82 -14.35 11.53
C THR A 65 -9.97 -13.51 12.08
N GLY A 66 -10.96 -13.18 11.25
CA GLY A 66 -11.90 -12.09 11.48
C GLY A 66 -11.26 -10.72 11.27
N GLY A 67 -12.09 -9.66 11.31
CA GLY A 67 -11.68 -8.26 11.15
C GLY A 67 -12.25 -7.59 9.91
N GLU A 68 -11.65 -6.48 9.52
CA GLU A 68 -12.04 -5.68 8.35
C GLU A 68 -10.83 -5.31 7.48
N ILE A 69 -11.10 -5.03 6.21
CA ILE A 69 -10.13 -4.58 5.21
C ILE A 69 -10.28 -3.08 5.03
N LEU A 70 -9.16 -2.37 5.16
CA LEU A 70 -9.02 -0.93 4.93
C LEU A 70 -8.22 -0.72 3.64
N VAL A 71 -8.77 0.02 2.69
CA VAL A 71 -8.14 0.20 1.37
C VAL A 71 -7.22 1.42 1.36
N GLU A 72 -5.93 1.22 1.06
CA GLU A 72 -4.92 2.27 1.01
C GLU A 72 -4.18 2.30 -0.34
N HIS A 73 -4.47 3.34 -1.14
CA HIS A 73 -3.82 3.56 -2.42
C HIS A 73 -2.32 3.84 -2.29
N GLY A 74 -1.85 4.38 -1.17
CA GLY A 74 -0.43 4.57 -0.91
C GLY A 74 0.39 3.28 -0.83
N LEU A 75 -0.27 2.12 -0.70
CA LEU A 75 0.34 0.78 -0.74
C LEU A 75 0.24 0.10 -2.11
N SER A 76 -0.15 0.86 -3.15
CA SER A 76 -0.31 0.33 -4.52
C SER A 76 1.01 -0.12 -5.13
N GLU A 77 0.86 -0.95 -6.17
CA GLU A 77 1.93 -1.43 -7.05
C GLU A 77 2.87 -0.31 -7.50
N TRP A 78 4.14 -0.67 -7.69
CA TRP A 78 5.11 0.22 -8.32
C TRP A 78 5.05 0.09 -9.83
N TYR A 79 4.76 1.20 -10.51
CA TYR A 79 4.91 1.31 -11.95
C TYR A 79 6.06 2.24 -12.31
N LEU A 80 6.84 1.85 -13.32
CA LEU A 80 7.97 2.63 -13.80
C LEU A 80 7.51 3.93 -14.47
N PRO A 81 8.40 4.95 -14.59
CA PRO A 81 8.05 6.21 -15.22
C PRO A 81 7.54 6.02 -16.64
N ILE A 82 6.48 6.73 -16.99
CA ILE A 82 5.94 6.76 -18.35
C ILE A 82 6.76 7.73 -19.19
N ARG A 83 7.03 7.37 -20.45
CA ARG A 83 7.72 8.26 -21.41
C ARG A 83 7.08 9.63 -21.45
N ALA A 84 7.89 10.69 -21.43
CA ALA A 84 7.38 12.07 -21.49
C ALA A 84 6.50 12.35 -22.73
N ALA A 85 6.73 11.63 -23.84
CA ALA A 85 5.94 11.75 -25.06
C ALA A 85 4.60 10.97 -25.03
N SER A 86 4.43 10.05 -24.09
CA SER A 86 3.20 9.26 -23.95
C SER A 86 2.06 10.13 -23.43
N LYS A 87 0.88 9.93 -24.03
CA LYS A 87 -0.37 10.57 -23.59
C LYS A 87 -1.13 9.75 -22.56
N GLY A 88 -0.65 8.55 -22.25
CA GLY A 88 -1.31 7.64 -21.33
C GLY A 88 -0.90 7.83 -19.88
N VAL A 89 -1.48 7.00 -19.02
CA VAL A 89 -1.29 6.95 -17.58
C VAL A 89 -1.36 5.51 -17.09
N HIS A 90 -0.78 5.26 -15.93
CA HIS A 90 -0.94 3.99 -15.24
C HIS A 90 -2.37 3.82 -14.71
N PRO A 91 -2.85 2.57 -14.63
CA PRO A 91 -4.16 2.29 -14.08
C PRO A 91 -4.21 2.69 -12.60
N ARG A 92 -5.40 3.09 -12.16
CA ARG A 92 -5.69 3.33 -10.75
C ARG A 92 -6.93 2.51 -10.38
N PRO A 93 -6.81 1.56 -9.45
CA PRO A 93 -7.98 0.85 -8.93
C PRO A 93 -9.04 1.78 -8.33
N GLY A 94 -10.25 1.26 -8.16
CA GLY A 94 -11.37 2.02 -7.61
C GLY A 94 -11.23 2.37 -6.12
N THR A 95 -12.11 3.25 -5.64
CA THR A 95 -12.17 3.62 -4.22
C THR A 95 -12.67 2.47 -3.34
N ALA A 96 -12.48 2.55 -2.02
CA ALA A 96 -13.02 1.58 -1.07
C ALA A 96 -14.54 1.38 -1.25
N ALA A 97 -15.29 2.47 -1.44
CA ALA A 97 -16.74 2.43 -1.69
C ALA A 97 -17.10 1.74 -3.02
N HIS A 98 -16.27 1.88 -4.05
CA HIS A 98 -16.48 1.12 -5.29
C HIS A 98 -16.18 -0.37 -5.08
N LEU A 99 -15.03 -0.68 -4.46
CA LEU A 99 -14.54 -2.03 -4.27
C LEU A 99 -15.39 -2.87 -3.30
N SER A 100 -16.05 -2.25 -2.32
CA SER A 100 -16.91 -2.95 -1.36
C SER A 100 -18.13 -3.64 -1.99
N HIS A 101 -18.48 -3.30 -3.24
CA HIS A 101 -19.49 -4.04 -4.00
C HIS A 101 -19.05 -5.46 -4.37
N SER A 102 -17.73 -5.70 -4.45
CA SER A 102 -17.13 -6.98 -4.85
C SER A 102 -16.44 -7.71 -3.70
N PHE A 103 -16.11 -7.01 -2.62
CA PHE A 103 -15.34 -7.52 -1.48
C PHE A 103 -16.07 -7.19 -0.17
N THR A 104 -16.56 -8.22 0.50
CA THR A 104 -17.52 -8.08 1.60
C THR A 104 -16.91 -7.61 2.91
N HIS A 105 -15.60 -7.77 3.11
CA HIS A 105 -14.92 -7.34 4.34
C HIS A 105 -14.34 -5.92 4.25
N ILE A 106 -14.52 -5.22 3.12
CA ILE A 106 -14.12 -3.83 3.00
C ILE A 106 -15.07 -2.94 3.79
N ASN A 107 -14.52 -2.14 4.71
CA ASN A 107 -15.24 -1.07 5.37
C ASN A 107 -14.88 0.28 4.70
N PRO A 108 -15.74 0.81 3.81
CA PRO A 108 -15.42 2.03 3.06
C PRO A 108 -15.41 3.30 3.91
N ASP A 109 -16.03 3.27 5.09
CA ASP A 109 -16.15 4.43 5.98
C ASP A 109 -15.06 4.47 7.06
N ALA A 110 -14.37 3.35 7.31
CA ALA A 110 -13.35 3.25 8.35
C ALA A 110 -11.99 3.82 7.96
N HIS A 111 -11.71 3.96 6.66
CA HIS A 111 -10.42 4.46 6.17
C HIS A 111 -10.54 5.10 4.80
N GLN A 112 -10.08 6.35 4.70
CA GLN A 112 -9.81 7.03 3.44
C GLN A 112 -8.32 6.91 3.14
N SER A 113 -7.98 6.55 1.90
CA SER A 113 -6.58 6.48 1.47
C SER A 113 -5.88 7.82 1.70
N LEU A 114 -4.72 7.78 2.35
CA LEU A 114 -4.00 8.96 2.80
C LEU A 114 -3.20 9.61 1.68
N LEU A 115 -2.75 8.79 0.72
CA LEU A 115 -1.87 9.19 -0.37
C LEU A 115 -2.21 8.38 -1.63
N TYR A 116 -1.98 8.97 -2.80
CA TYR A 116 -2.09 8.30 -4.10
C TYR A 116 -0.77 8.37 -4.86
N PRO A 117 -0.23 7.26 -5.39
CA PRO A 117 0.94 7.28 -6.26
C PRO A 117 0.66 8.05 -7.55
N SER A 118 1.71 8.61 -8.14
CA SER A 118 1.63 9.26 -9.44
C SER A 118 1.14 8.29 -10.50
N ARG A 119 0.21 8.75 -11.34
CA ARG A 119 -0.22 7.97 -12.51
C ARG A 119 0.76 8.07 -13.68
N LYS A 120 1.86 8.80 -13.50
CA LYS A 120 3.00 8.86 -14.44
C LYS A 120 4.14 7.92 -14.07
N GLY A 121 3.97 7.13 -13.01
CA GLY A 121 4.99 6.20 -12.53
C GLY A 121 6.02 6.88 -11.65
N GLU A 122 6.89 6.07 -11.06
CA GLU A 122 7.84 6.47 -10.02
C GLU A 122 9.21 5.87 -10.36
N SER A 123 10.31 6.62 -10.14
CA SER A 123 11.63 6.00 -10.04
C SER A 123 11.75 5.16 -8.75
N GLU A 124 12.80 4.37 -8.60
CA GLU A 124 13.06 3.64 -7.36
C GLU A 124 13.15 4.59 -6.14
N GLU A 125 13.81 5.75 -6.29
CA GLU A 125 13.89 6.74 -5.21
C GLU A 125 12.52 7.33 -4.87
N ALA A 126 11.71 7.65 -5.89
CA ALA A 126 10.36 8.15 -5.71
C ALA A 126 9.46 7.14 -4.98
N LEU A 127 9.57 5.85 -5.33
CA LEU A 127 8.90 4.76 -4.63
C LEU A 127 9.32 4.70 -3.16
N HIS A 128 10.62 4.80 -2.88
CA HIS A 128 11.12 4.82 -1.50
C HIS A 128 10.61 6.01 -0.70
N GLU A 129 10.53 7.21 -1.30
CA GLU A 129 9.94 8.37 -0.66
C GLU A 129 8.45 8.17 -0.39
N ARG A 130 7.69 7.60 -1.35
CA ARG A 130 6.28 7.23 -1.12
C ARG A 130 6.15 6.25 0.04
N ALA A 131 6.96 5.20 0.07
CA ALA A 131 6.91 4.17 1.11
C ALA A 131 7.18 4.74 2.50
N LYS A 132 8.15 5.65 2.63
CA LYS A 132 8.42 6.37 3.88
C LYS A 132 7.22 7.22 4.27
N GLU A 133 6.67 7.95 3.32
CA GLU A 133 5.62 8.92 3.60
C GLU A 133 4.29 8.25 3.99
N ILE A 134 3.88 7.21 3.26
CA ILE A 134 2.67 6.48 3.63
C ILE A 134 2.81 5.84 5.03
N LEU A 135 3.99 5.32 5.37
CA LEU A 135 4.24 4.77 6.70
C LEU A 135 4.12 5.85 7.79
N ARG A 136 4.67 7.05 7.57
CA ARG A 136 4.50 8.20 8.50
C ARG A 136 3.03 8.54 8.70
N LEU A 137 2.28 8.66 7.61
CA LEU A 137 0.86 9.01 7.65
C LEU A 137 0.01 7.95 8.37
N ILE A 138 0.27 6.65 8.11
CA ILE A 138 -0.41 5.54 8.80
C ILE A 138 -0.13 5.58 10.31
N VAL A 139 1.14 5.67 10.71
CA VAL A 139 1.51 5.69 12.14
C VAL A 139 0.89 6.90 12.84
N ARG A 140 0.94 8.08 12.19
CA ARG A 140 0.34 9.30 12.72
C ARG A 140 -1.17 9.18 12.88
N GLN A 141 -1.88 8.73 11.84
CA GLN A 141 -3.33 8.57 11.90
C GLN A 141 -3.72 7.63 13.05
N ARG A 142 -3.04 6.49 13.19
CA ARG A 142 -3.36 5.50 14.23
C ARG A 142 -2.94 5.92 15.64
N THR A 143 -1.89 6.73 15.78
CA THR A 143 -1.50 7.30 17.08
C THR A 143 -2.48 8.37 17.55
N LEU A 144 -3.08 9.10 16.61
CA LEU A 144 -4.04 10.17 16.89
C LEU A 144 -5.49 9.68 16.97
N GLU A 145 -5.78 8.44 16.55
CA GLU A 145 -7.08 7.82 16.77
C GLU A 145 -7.36 7.69 18.27
N PRO A 146 -8.44 8.33 18.79
CA PRO A 146 -8.74 8.28 20.22
C PRO A 146 -9.09 6.83 20.62
N GLN A 147 -8.14 6.13 21.23
CA GLN A 147 -8.42 4.80 21.79
C GLN A 147 -9.33 4.88 23.04
N ASP A 148 -9.43 6.06 23.68
CA ASP A 148 -10.39 6.38 24.75
C ASP A 148 -10.62 7.92 24.78
N ARG A 149 -11.78 8.39 25.29
CA ARG A 149 -12.12 9.83 25.35
C ARG A 149 -11.18 10.64 26.25
N ARG A 150 -10.47 9.97 27.18
CA ARG A 150 -9.44 10.56 28.06
C ARG A 150 -8.09 10.79 27.38
N THR A 151 -7.69 9.93 26.43
CA THR A 151 -6.37 10.06 25.78
C THR A 151 -6.28 11.25 24.83
N ARG A 152 -7.43 11.79 24.40
CA ARG A 152 -7.49 12.98 23.52
C ARG A 152 -7.02 14.26 24.22
N GLU A 153 -7.39 14.45 25.49
CA GLU A 153 -6.96 15.60 26.30
C GLU A 153 -5.49 15.49 26.70
N ASP A 154 -5.01 14.29 27.00
CA ASP A 154 -3.61 14.03 27.34
C ASP A 154 -2.66 14.16 26.13
N ALA A 155 -3.06 13.71 24.93
CA ALA A 155 -2.25 13.84 23.72
C ALA A 155 -2.02 15.31 23.29
N GLU A 156 -3.03 16.17 23.49
CA GLU A 156 -2.90 17.62 23.35
C GLU A 156 -2.02 18.22 24.45
N TYR A 157 -2.17 17.77 25.71
CA TYR A 157 -1.43 18.27 26.87
C TYR A 157 0.07 17.91 26.84
N PHE A 158 0.44 16.71 26.38
CA PHE A 158 1.84 16.25 26.33
C PHE A 158 2.58 16.65 25.04
N GLY A 159 1.93 17.35 24.11
CA GLY A 159 2.57 17.74 22.85
C GLY A 159 2.96 16.55 21.95
N LEU A 160 2.39 15.36 22.21
CA LEU A 160 2.59 14.15 21.41
C LEU A 160 2.05 14.31 19.98
N GLY A 161 1.16 15.28 19.73
CA GLY A 161 0.75 15.68 18.38
C GLY A 161 1.83 16.36 17.53
N ARG A 162 3.06 16.56 18.05
CA ARG A 162 4.14 17.31 17.38
C ARG A 162 5.36 16.50 16.95
N GLN A 163 5.43 15.19 17.21
CA GLN A 163 6.61 14.41 16.84
C GLN A 163 6.26 13.34 15.79
N ASP A 164 6.54 13.67 14.52
CA ASP A 164 6.51 12.76 13.37
C ASP A 164 7.70 11.78 13.40
N VAL A 165 7.86 11.06 14.50
CA VAL A 165 8.97 10.12 14.67
C VAL A 165 8.42 8.70 14.53
N LEU A 166 8.70 8.08 13.38
CA LEU A 166 8.42 6.64 13.13
C LEU A 166 9.05 5.73 14.20
N GLY A 167 10.01 6.24 14.96
CA GLY A 167 10.79 5.47 15.93
C GLY A 167 11.84 4.60 15.26
N THR A 168 12.49 3.76 16.06
CA THR A 168 13.43 2.75 15.56
C THR A 168 12.71 1.42 15.45
N TRP A 169 12.89 0.74 14.31
CA TRP A 169 12.31 -0.58 14.05
C TRP A 169 13.42 -1.62 13.97
N THR A 170 13.14 -2.81 14.51
CA THR A 170 13.98 -4.01 14.33
C THR A 170 13.17 -5.06 13.58
N CYS A 171 13.75 -5.64 12.53
CA CYS A 171 13.12 -6.72 11.79
C CYS A 171 13.22 -8.04 12.59
N GLU A 172 12.12 -8.50 13.17
CA GLU A 172 12.06 -9.78 13.90
C GLU A 172 11.78 -10.98 12.99
N ARG A 173 11.09 -10.75 11.88
CA ARG A 173 10.79 -11.75 10.85
C ARG A 173 11.02 -11.13 9.48
N ASN A 174 11.79 -11.81 8.64
CA ASN A 174 12.10 -11.37 7.29
C ASN A 174 11.58 -12.40 6.28
N GLY A 175 10.47 -12.10 5.60
CA GLY A 175 9.92 -12.96 4.55
C GLY A 175 9.57 -14.39 4.98
N ASP A 176 9.12 -14.59 6.23
CA ASP A 176 8.83 -15.94 6.75
C ASP A 176 7.71 -16.62 5.94
N CYS A 177 8.08 -17.65 5.20
CA CYS A 177 7.18 -18.51 4.43
C CYS A 177 7.14 -19.94 4.97
N SER A 178 7.64 -20.18 6.19
CA SER A 178 7.79 -21.53 6.76
C SER A 178 6.45 -22.24 7.04
N PHE A 179 5.36 -21.48 7.10
CA PHE A 179 4.00 -21.99 7.25
C PHE A 179 3.34 -22.36 5.92
N LEU A 180 3.91 -21.97 4.78
CA LEU A 180 3.36 -22.30 3.46
C LEU A 180 3.74 -23.74 3.09
N THR A 181 2.77 -24.52 2.61
CA THR A 181 3.02 -25.93 2.23
C THR A 181 4.05 -26.04 1.11
N SER A 182 4.10 -25.07 0.21
CA SER A 182 5.04 -25.03 -0.90
C SER A 182 6.31 -24.20 -0.64
N GLY A 183 6.45 -23.63 0.57
CA GLY A 183 7.56 -22.75 0.92
C GLY A 183 7.53 -21.42 0.15
N GLU A 184 8.70 -20.81 0.02
CA GLU A 184 8.88 -19.55 -0.71
C GLU A 184 8.76 -19.73 -2.22
N GLU A 185 8.01 -18.85 -2.88
CA GLU A 185 7.83 -18.85 -4.32
C GLU A 185 7.89 -17.43 -4.90
N ARG A 186 8.57 -17.27 -6.04
CA ARG A 186 8.65 -16.01 -6.80
C ARG A 186 9.19 -14.82 -5.99
N ASP A 187 10.29 -15.04 -5.26
CA ASP A 187 11.05 -13.96 -4.64
C ASP A 187 11.38 -12.85 -5.64
N TRP A 188 11.42 -11.61 -5.15
CA TRP A 188 11.65 -10.42 -5.95
C TRP A 188 12.44 -9.37 -5.17
N GLN A 189 13.35 -8.70 -5.88
CA GLN A 189 14.17 -7.62 -5.35
C GLN A 189 14.46 -6.59 -6.45
N PHE A 190 14.82 -5.37 -6.03
CA PHE A 190 15.13 -4.25 -6.93
C PHE A 190 16.20 -4.56 -7.98
N SER A 191 17.15 -5.45 -7.66
CA SER A 191 18.19 -5.87 -8.61
C SER A 191 17.65 -6.60 -9.85
N TYR A 192 16.38 -6.99 -9.86
CA TYR A 192 15.72 -7.63 -11.01
C TYR A 192 15.09 -6.61 -11.98
N VAL A 193 15.10 -5.32 -11.62
CA VAL A 193 14.50 -4.27 -12.44
C VAL A 193 15.57 -3.63 -13.31
N GLU A 194 15.32 -3.64 -14.60
CA GLU A 194 15.98 -2.74 -15.53
C GLU A 194 15.11 -1.48 -15.63
N GLU A 195 15.65 -0.31 -15.31
CA GLU A 195 14.90 0.94 -15.43
C GLU A 195 14.73 1.32 -16.90
N TYR A 196 13.48 1.34 -17.35
CA TYR A 196 13.09 1.89 -18.65
C TYR A 196 11.78 2.64 -18.53
N GLU A 197 11.54 3.54 -19.48
CA GLU A 197 10.29 4.27 -19.53
C GLU A 197 9.20 3.44 -20.23
N GLU A 198 8.04 3.34 -19.59
CA GLU A 198 6.87 2.60 -20.07
C GLU A 198 5.97 3.45 -20.98
N GLU A 199 5.14 2.78 -21.78
CA GLU A 199 4.02 3.43 -22.49
C GLU A 199 2.79 3.38 -21.58
N GLY A 200 2.13 4.53 -21.43
CA GLY A 200 0.94 4.62 -20.58
C GLY A 200 -0.33 4.20 -21.31
N GLU A 201 -1.38 3.90 -20.55
CA GLU A 201 -2.69 3.59 -21.11
C GLU A 201 -3.58 4.83 -21.26
N LEU A 202 -4.39 4.87 -22.31
CA LEU A 202 -5.32 5.98 -22.51
C LEU A 202 -6.50 5.85 -21.55
N ASP A 203 -6.66 6.83 -20.67
CA ASP A 203 -7.80 6.97 -19.77
C ASP A 203 -8.56 8.27 -20.07
N PRO A 204 -9.76 8.20 -20.68
CA PRO A 204 -10.55 9.39 -21.01
C PRO A 204 -11.00 10.22 -19.81
N SER A 205 -11.01 9.64 -18.60
CA SER A 205 -11.37 10.33 -17.36
C SER A 205 -10.20 11.07 -16.73
N TYR A 206 -8.98 10.78 -17.17
CA TYR A 206 -7.77 11.40 -16.64
C TYR A 206 -7.61 12.85 -17.13
N VAL A 207 -7.44 13.76 -16.19
CA VAL A 207 -7.14 15.17 -16.44
C VAL A 207 -5.75 15.48 -15.88
N PRO A 208 -4.77 15.84 -16.72
CA PRO A 208 -3.46 16.24 -16.24
C PRO A 208 -3.53 17.43 -15.27
N SER A 209 -2.69 17.42 -14.26
CA SER A 209 -2.58 18.41 -13.20
C SER A 209 -1.11 18.68 -12.85
N GLU A 210 -0.84 19.75 -12.10
CA GLU A 210 0.52 20.03 -11.62
C GLU A 210 1.03 18.97 -10.63
N ASP A 211 0.11 18.28 -9.94
CA ASP A 211 0.42 17.22 -8.99
C ASP A 211 1.03 15.98 -9.66
N ASP A 212 0.85 15.82 -10.98
CA ASP A 212 1.44 14.71 -11.74
C ASP A 212 2.97 14.78 -11.82
N LYS A 213 3.57 15.93 -11.50
CA LYS A 213 5.04 16.10 -11.41
C LYS A 213 5.61 15.58 -10.10
N ALA A 214 4.76 15.44 -9.07
CA ALA A 214 5.16 14.87 -7.80
C ALA A 214 5.15 13.32 -7.88
N PRO A 215 5.98 12.62 -7.09
CA PRO A 215 5.98 11.16 -7.05
C PRO A 215 4.65 10.60 -6.53
N PHE A 216 3.94 11.38 -5.72
CA PHE A 216 2.65 11.05 -5.15
C PHE A 216 1.88 12.34 -4.79
N SER A 217 0.59 12.17 -4.48
CA SER A 217 -0.31 13.24 -4.02
C SER A 217 -0.96 12.86 -2.70
N LEU A 218 -1.11 13.82 -1.79
CA LEU A 218 -1.82 13.62 -0.53
C LEU A 218 -3.34 13.71 -0.77
N SER A 219 -4.09 12.91 -0.03
CA SER A 219 -5.55 13.05 0.02
C SER A 219 -5.96 14.34 0.72
N GLU A 220 -7.15 14.84 0.41
CA GLU A 220 -7.72 15.99 1.10
C GLU A 220 -7.81 15.72 2.61
N GLY A 221 -7.16 16.55 3.43
CA GLY A 221 -7.07 16.37 4.89
C GLY A 221 -5.88 15.54 5.38
N ALA A 222 -5.13 14.87 4.49
CA ALA A 222 -3.80 14.36 4.82
C ALA A 222 -2.80 15.51 4.74
N SER A 223 -2.41 16.07 5.89
CA SER A 223 -1.42 17.16 5.95
C SER A 223 -0.06 16.67 6.42
N VAL A 224 0.98 16.94 5.62
CA VAL A 224 2.36 17.11 6.11
C VAL A 224 2.49 18.54 6.66
N HIS A 225 2.85 18.69 7.93
CA HIS A 225 3.27 20.01 8.40
C HIS A 225 4.69 20.28 7.88
N GLU A 226 4.91 21.46 7.29
CA GLU A 226 6.17 21.89 6.67
C GLU A 226 7.39 21.96 7.62
N ASP A 227 7.24 21.65 8.90
CA ASP A 227 8.31 21.71 9.91
C ASP A 227 9.05 20.38 10.12
N ALA A 228 9.05 19.48 9.13
CA ALA A 228 9.83 18.26 9.16
C ALA A 228 11.34 18.58 8.97
N PHE A 229 12.00 18.89 10.07
CA PHE A 229 13.45 18.80 10.36
C PHE A 229 14.37 18.58 9.14
N SER A 230 15.26 19.57 8.91
CA SER A 230 16.42 19.40 8.02
C SER A 230 17.18 18.11 8.33
N VAL A 231 17.21 17.21 7.35
CA VAL A 231 17.82 15.87 7.41
C VAL A 231 19.32 15.92 7.76
N GLU A 232 19.97 17.08 7.70
CA GLU A 232 21.39 17.26 8.00
C GLU A 232 21.77 17.17 9.50
N GLN A 233 20.83 17.22 10.45
CA GLN A 233 21.18 17.25 11.88
C GLN A 233 21.15 15.90 12.61
N ALA A 234 20.66 14.82 11.98
CA ALA A 234 20.55 13.50 12.63
C ALA A 234 21.75 12.55 12.37
N LEU A 235 22.75 12.94 11.57
CA LEU A 235 23.91 12.11 11.23
C LEU A 235 25.24 12.74 11.68
N LYS A 236 25.33 13.19 12.92
CA LYS A 236 26.65 13.35 13.57
C LYS A 236 26.83 12.24 14.61
N PRO A 237 27.77 11.30 14.40
CA PRO A 237 28.12 10.35 15.44
C PRO A 237 28.58 11.14 16.67
N LYS A 238 27.99 10.84 17.83
CA LYS A 238 28.54 11.29 19.10
C LYS A 238 29.90 10.61 19.26
N LEU A 239 30.98 11.38 19.14
CA LEU A 239 32.29 11.02 19.69
C LEU A 239 32.23 11.04 21.21
#